data_AF-A0A7Y4EFD7-F1
#
_entry.id   AF-A0A7Y4EFD7-F1
#
_cell.length_a   1.000
_cell.length_b   1.000
_cell.length_c   1.000
_cell.angle_alpha   90.00
_cell.angle_beta   90.00
_cell.angle_gamma   90.00
#
_symmetry.space_group_name_H-M   'P 1'
#
loop_
_entity.id
_entity.type
_entity.pdbx_description
1 polymer ?
#
loop_
_entity_poly.entity_id
_entity_poly.type
_entity_poly.pdbx_seq_one_letter_code
_entity_poly.pdbx_strand_id
1 'polypeptide(L)'
;MKSNKEDKLELYNSLVYRFILENGIESCTYEAISKYIGIPISTLQGYYPTKHHFIIALDNEDLLDFYRMLDYSSKENFVRSYIYESQRTGLLNKFCKNISMMLASPTIPPEYTKRIQLIVEYMATHVGQEKALEYYYAMWGSVAIDKFLALR
;
A
#
# COMPACT_ATOMS: atom_id res chain seq x y z
N MET A 1 15.25 19.21 13.87
CA MET A 1 14.13 18.80 14.74
C MET A 1 12.95 18.54 13.84
N LYS A 2 12.49 17.27 13.73
CA LYS A 2 11.18 17.00 13.13
C LYS A 2 10.12 17.78 13.92
N SER A 3 9.13 18.33 13.22
CA SER A 3 8.06 19.13 13.83
C SER A 3 7.19 18.23 14.73
N ASN A 4 6.64 18.75 15.84
CA ASN A 4 5.64 18.05 16.69
C ASN A 4 4.47 17.47 15.85
N LYS A 5 4.20 18.06 14.66
CA LYS A 5 3.21 17.57 13.70
C LYS A 5 3.66 16.31 12.96
N GLU A 6 4.94 16.17 12.62
CA GLU A 6 5.48 15.01 11.91
C GLU A 6 5.50 13.78 12.80
N ASP A 7 5.96 13.91 14.04
CA ASP A 7 5.98 12.81 15.02
C ASP A 7 4.55 12.30 15.31
N LYS A 8 3.58 13.21 15.37
CA LYS A 8 2.15 12.87 15.50
C LYS A 8 1.59 12.19 14.26
N LEU A 9 1.96 12.67 13.07
CA LEU A 9 1.54 12.04 11.83
C LEU A 9 2.09 10.61 11.73
N GLU A 10 3.34 10.39 12.12
CA GLU A 10 3.99 9.07 12.12
C GLU A 10 3.28 8.10 13.10
N LEU A 11 2.93 8.59 14.29
CA LEU A 11 2.12 7.84 15.25
C LEU A 11 0.73 7.51 14.69
N TYR A 12 0.03 8.49 14.13
CA TYR A 12 -1.31 8.28 13.57
C TYR A 12 -1.29 7.34 12.36
N ASN A 13 -0.29 7.45 11.49
CA ASN A 13 -0.08 6.51 10.40
C ASN A 13 0.08 5.09 10.95
N SER A 14 0.88 4.89 11.98
CA SER A 14 1.06 3.56 12.59
C SER A 14 -0.23 2.98 13.20
N LEU A 15 -1.07 3.82 13.79
CA LEU A 15 -2.36 3.40 14.37
C LEU A 15 -3.43 3.13 13.30
N VAL A 16 -3.54 4.01 12.30
CA VAL A 16 -4.42 3.84 11.13
C VAL A 16 -4.02 2.59 10.35
N TYR A 17 -2.72 2.35 10.20
CA TYR A 17 -2.18 1.14 9.61
C TYR A 17 -2.68 -0.10 10.34
N ARG A 18 -2.51 -0.15 11.67
CA ARG A 18 -3.00 -1.28 12.49
C ARG A 18 -4.49 -1.49 12.34
N PHE A 19 -5.29 -0.42 12.35
CA PHE A 19 -6.73 -0.51 12.10
C PHE A 19 -7.03 -1.16 10.75
N ILE A 20 -6.36 -0.73 9.68
CA ILE A 20 -6.52 -1.30 8.34
C ILE A 20 -6.15 -2.79 8.34
N LEU A 21 -5.11 -3.18 9.09
CA LEU A 21 -4.73 -4.59 9.16
C LEU A 21 -5.79 -5.47 9.83
N GLU A 22 -6.42 -4.97 10.88
CA GLU A 22 -7.40 -5.70 11.69
C GLU A 22 -8.79 -5.72 11.03
N ASN A 23 -9.18 -4.63 10.38
CA ASN A 23 -10.57 -4.40 9.96
C ASN A 23 -10.75 -4.31 8.44
N GLY A 24 -9.67 -4.08 7.70
CA GLY A 24 -9.74 -3.77 6.27
C GLY A 24 -9.96 -2.29 5.98
N ILE A 25 -9.56 -1.88 4.78
CA ILE A 25 -9.60 -0.48 4.34
C ILE A 25 -11.02 0.02 4.02
N GLU A 26 -11.92 -0.88 3.65
CA GLU A 26 -13.33 -0.59 3.42
C GLU A 26 -14.05 -0.12 4.69
N SER A 27 -13.55 -0.51 5.86
CA SER A 27 -14.05 -0.11 7.18
C SER A 27 -13.44 1.21 7.66
N CYS A 28 -12.51 1.81 6.90
CA CYS A 28 -11.85 3.05 7.27
C CYS A 28 -12.72 4.28 6.98
N THR A 29 -13.69 4.54 7.85
CA THR A 29 -14.36 5.83 7.93
C THR A 29 -13.70 6.72 8.97
N TYR A 30 -13.93 8.04 8.89
CA TYR A 30 -13.42 8.96 9.91
C TYR A 30 -13.94 8.57 11.30
N GLU A 31 -15.20 8.16 11.41
CA GLU A 31 -15.83 7.72 12.65
C GLU A 31 -15.16 6.47 13.22
N ALA A 32 -14.94 5.46 12.38
CA ALA A 32 -14.35 4.19 12.80
C ALA A 32 -12.89 4.39 13.26
N ILE A 33 -12.10 5.14 12.51
CA ILE A 33 -10.71 5.46 12.85
C ILE A 33 -10.65 6.33 14.09
N SER A 34 -11.42 7.42 14.16
CA SER A 34 -11.51 8.32 15.31
C SER A 34 -11.82 7.56 16.60
N LYS A 35 -12.78 6.62 16.54
CA LYS A 35 -13.13 5.75 17.66
C LYS A 35 -12.01 4.78 18.03
N TYR A 36 -11.34 4.19 17.05
CA TYR A 36 -10.27 3.22 17.29
C TYR A 36 -9.03 3.86 17.92
N ILE A 37 -8.60 5.02 17.42
CA ILE A 37 -7.37 5.69 17.89
C ILE A 37 -7.62 6.67 19.04
N GLY A 38 -8.88 7.01 19.32
CA GLY A 38 -9.26 7.87 20.45
C GLY A 38 -8.99 9.37 20.22
N ILE A 39 -9.06 9.86 18.98
CA ILE A 39 -8.90 11.30 18.67
C ILE A 39 -10.12 11.87 17.96
N PRO A 40 -10.39 13.19 18.02
CA PRO A 40 -11.51 13.80 17.31
C PRO A 40 -11.42 13.66 15.79
N ILE A 41 -12.56 13.52 15.11
CA ILE A 41 -12.66 13.49 13.64
C ILE A 41 -12.01 14.73 13.01
N SER A 42 -12.21 15.92 13.58
CA SER A 42 -11.61 17.16 13.08
C SER A 42 -10.08 17.16 13.17
N THR A 43 -9.51 16.53 14.22
CA THR A 43 -8.07 16.30 14.31
C THR A 43 -7.61 15.35 13.21
N LEU A 44 -8.32 14.23 13.03
CA LEU A 44 -8.01 13.25 11.99
C LEU A 44 -8.06 13.86 10.59
N GLN A 45 -9.07 14.69 10.29
CA GLN A 45 -9.18 15.43 9.02
C GLN A 45 -8.05 16.43 8.79
N GLY A 46 -7.47 16.98 9.87
CA GLY A 46 -6.28 17.84 9.79
C GLY A 46 -5.00 17.13 9.33
N TYR A 47 -4.94 15.80 9.46
CA TYR A 47 -3.84 14.96 8.97
C TYR A 47 -4.19 14.21 7.68
N TYR A 48 -5.46 13.82 7.52
CA TYR A 48 -5.97 13.11 6.36
C TYR A 48 -7.13 13.90 5.74
N PRO A 49 -6.87 14.77 4.75
CA PRO A 49 -7.90 15.65 4.17
C PRO A 49 -9.10 14.91 3.56
N THR A 50 -8.87 13.69 3.07
CA THR A 50 -9.93 12.80 2.60
C THR A 50 -9.67 11.37 3.09
N LYS A 51 -10.71 10.52 3.14
CA LYS A 51 -10.57 9.10 3.50
C LYS A 51 -9.56 8.34 2.63
N HIS A 52 -9.32 8.80 1.40
CA HIS A 52 -8.30 8.21 0.52
C HIS A 52 -6.89 8.41 1.06
N HIS A 53 -6.64 9.46 1.85
CA HIS A 53 -5.34 9.72 2.47
C HIS A 53 -5.01 8.73 3.58
N PHE A 54 -5.97 7.93 4.09
CA PHE A 54 -5.64 6.81 4.99
C PHE A 54 -4.73 5.78 4.30
N ILE A 55 -4.68 5.75 2.96
CA ILE A 55 -3.72 4.92 2.23
C ILE A 55 -2.26 5.26 2.58
N ILE A 56 -1.98 6.50 2.96
CA ILE A 56 -0.63 6.97 3.33
C ILE A 56 -0.15 6.27 4.60
N ALA A 57 -1.07 5.84 5.47
CA ALA A 57 -0.72 5.01 6.62
C ALA A 57 -0.14 3.65 6.21
N LEU A 58 -0.43 3.17 5.00
CA LEU A 58 0.16 1.94 4.46
C LEU A 58 1.58 2.14 3.90
N ASP A 59 2.11 3.35 3.93
CA ASP A 59 3.46 3.69 3.45
C ASP A 59 4.57 3.36 4.47
N ASN A 60 4.22 2.65 5.55
CA ASN A 60 5.18 2.15 6.53
C ASN A 60 6.10 1.07 5.95
N GLU A 61 7.31 0.98 6.51
CA GLU A 61 8.43 0.10 6.11
C GLU A 61 8.05 -1.37 5.89
N ASP A 62 6.98 -1.84 6.53
CA ASP A 62 6.42 -3.20 6.43
C ASP A 62 6.20 -3.69 4.99
N LEU A 63 5.93 -2.78 4.05
CA LEU A 63 5.75 -3.16 2.65
C LEU A 63 7.07 -3.49 1.95
N LEU A 64 8.10 -2.67 2.18
CA LEU A 64 9.42 -2.93 1.62
C LEU A 64 10.03 -4.17 2.25
N ASP A 65 9.79 -4.39 3.54
CA ASP A 65 10.16 -5.63 4.22
C ASP A 65 9.44 -6.84 3.63
N PHE A 66 8.18 -6.69 3.23
CA PHE A 66 7.49 -7.72 2.46
C PHE A 66 8.18 -8.03 1.13
N TYR A 67 8.55 -7.01 0.35
CA TYR A 67 9.24 -7.23 -0.92
C TYR A 67 10.66 -7.80 -0.75
N ARG A 68 11.33 -7.49 0.35
CA ARG A 68 12.63 -8.09 0.73
C ARG A 68 12.57 -9.60 0.97
N MET A 69 11.39 -10.12 1.35
CA MET A 69 11.20 -11.55 1.60
C MET A 69 10.91 -12.36 0.32
N LEU A 70 10.79 -11.72 -0.84
CA LEU A 70 10.45 -12.38 -2.09
C LEU A 70 11.69 -12.98 -2.78
N ASP A 71 11.47 -14.09 -3.48
CA ASP A 71 12.51 -14.78 -4.25
C ASP A 71 12.54 -14.27 -5.69
N TYR A 72 13.59 -13.51 -6.03
CA TYR A 72 13.78 -12.92 -7.35
C TYR A 72 14.56 -13.80 -8.34
N SER A 73 14.86 -15.05 -8.00
CA SER A 73 15.65 -15.96 -8.83
C SER A 73 14.96 -16.35 -10.14
N SER A 74 13.62 -16.40 -10.15
CA SER A 74 12.80 -16.61 -11.35
C SER A 74 11.40 -16.05 -11.14
N LYS A 75 10.63 -15.91 -12.22
CA LYS A 75 9.25 -15.40 -12.16
C LYS A 75 8.35 -16.36 -11.39
N GLU A 76 8.54 -17.65 -11.58
CA GLU A 76 7.80 -18.71 -10.89
C GLU A 76 8.10 -18.71 -9.39
N ASN A 77 9.37 -18.56 -9.00
CA ASN A 77 9.77 -18.50 -7.60
C ASN A 77 9.29 -17.20 -6.94
N PHE A 78 9.31 -16.10 -7.68
CA PHE A 78 8.77 -14.82 -7.24
C PHE A 78 7.27 -14.92 -6.95
N VAL A 79 6.47 -15.46 -7.87
CA VAL A 79 5.03 -15.65 -7.66
C VAL A 79 4.76 -16.59 -6.49
N ARG A 80 5.52 -17.69 -6.36
CA ARG A 80 5.38 -18.65 -5.25
C ARG A 80 5.70 -18.03 -3.89
N SER A 81 6.83 -17.35 -3.77
CA SER A 81 7.23 -16.64 -2.54
C SER A 81 6.25 -15.50 -2.22
N TYR A 82 5.77 -14.77 -3.23
CA TYR A 82 4.72 -13.76 -3.06
C TYR A 82 3.45 -14.35 -2.45
N ILE A 83 2.91 -15.44 -3.00
CA ILE A 83 1.69 -16.08 -2.47
C ILE A 83 1.92 -16.55 -1.03
N TYR A 84 3.04 -17.23 -0.78
CA TYR A 84 3.39 -17.78 0.53
C TYR A 84 3.50 -16.67 1.59
N GLU A 85 4.33 -15.66 1.35
CA GLU A 85 4.55 -14.56 2.28
C GLU A 85 3.28 -13.73 2.49
N SER A 86 2.49 -13.54 1.42
CA SER A 86 1.23 -12.80 1.51
C SER A 86 0.19 -13.52 2.37
N GLN A 87 0.16 -14.85 2.36
CA GLN A 87 -0.69 -15.64 3.24
C GLN A 87 -0.15 -15.63 4.68
N ARG A 88 1.17 -15.80 4.86
CA ARG A 88 1.83 -15.84 6.17
C ARG A 88 1.65 -14.53 6.96
N THR A 89 1.72 -13.40 6.29
CA THR A 89 1.63 -12.05 6.88
C THR A 89 0.20 -11.46 6.86
N GLY A 90 -0.74 -12.17 6.23
CA GLY A 90 -2.08 -11.65 5.91
C GLY A 90 -2.07 -10.47 4.94
N LEU A 91 -0.94 -10.20 4.27
CA LEU A 91 -0.79 -9.12 3.30
C LEU A 91 -1.58 -9.35 2.02
N LEU A 92 -1.88 -10.60 1.62
CA LEU A 92 -2.64 -10.87 0.38
C LEU A 92 -3.99 -10.16 0.39
N ASN A 93 -4.72 -10.28 1.51
CA ASN A 93 -6.01 -9.63 1.69
C ASN A 93 -5.88 -8.11 1.72
N LYS A 94 -4.79 -7.57 2.29
CA LYS A 94 -4.52 -6.13 2.38
C LYS A 94 -4.15 -5.54 1.02
N PHE A 95 -3.41 -6.28 0.20
CA PHE A 95 -2.96 -5.89 -1.12
C PHE A 95 -4.03 -6.03 -2.21
N CYS A 96 -4.74 -7.16 -2.26
CA CYS A 96 -5.85 -7.35 -3.20
C CYS A 96 -6.91 -6.25 -3.05
N LYS A 97 -7.13 -5.76 -1.82
CA LYS A 97 -8.03 -4.63 -1.54
C LYS A 97 -7.51 -3.29 -2.09
N ASN A 98 -6.21 -3.03 -2.05
CA ASN A 98 -5.62 -1.82 -2.67
C ASN A 98 -5.80 -1.82 -4.19
N ILE A 99 -5.64 -2.99 -4.82
CA ILE A 99 -5.94 -3.18 -6.24
C ILE A 99 -7.42 -2.98 -6.52
N SER A 100 -8.32 -3.56 -5.70
CA SER A 100 -9.76 -3.37 -5.88
C SER A 100 -10.16 -1.89 -5.81
N MET A 101 -9.57 -1.09 -4.93
CA MET A 101 -9.80 0.37 -4.89
C MET A 101 -9.24 1.09 -6.12
N MET A 102 -8.05 0.71 -6.59
CA MET A 102 -7.45 1.28 -7.81
C MET A 102 -8.28 0.93 -9.06
N LEU A 103 -8.80 -0.29 -9.12
CA LEU A 103 -9.69 -0.75 -10.18
C LEU A 103 -11.06 -0.09 -10.11
N ALA A 104 -11.60 0.16 -8.91
CA ALA A 104 -12.89 0.83 -8.72
C ALA A 104 -12.84 2.35 -8.92
N SER A 105 -11.67 2.97 -8.80
CA SER A 105 -11.54 4.42 -8.95
C SER A 105 -11.49 4.85 -10.42
N PRO A 106 -12.22 5.93 -10.81
CA PRO A 106 -12.10 6.53 -12.14
C PRO A 106 -10.75 7.23 -12.35
N THR A 107 -10.08 7.63 -11.27
CA THR A 107 -8.73 8.19 -11.27
C THR A 107 -7.89 7.54 -10.16
N ILE A 108 -6.62 7.22 -10.43
CA ILE A 108 -5.74 6.70 -9.37
C ILE A 108 -5.21 7.90 -8.58
N PRO A 109 -5.38 7.96 -7.23
CA PRO A 109 -4.82 9.04 -6.45
C PRO A 109 -3.29 9.09 -6.58
N PRO A 110 -2.66 10.29 -6.65
CA PRO A 110 -1.21 10.43 -6.87
C PRO A 110 -0.32 9.63 -5.90
N GLU A 111 -0.80 9.42 -4.67
CA GLU A 111 -0.13 8.67 -3.62
C GLU A 111 0.05 7.19 -4.02
N TYR A 112 -0.93 6.61 -4.72
CA TYR A 112 -0.82 5.24 -5.23
C TYR A 112 0.21 5.13 -6.35
N THR A 113 0.23 6.10 -7.27
CA THR A 113 1.19 6.10 -8.38
C THR A 113 2.64 6.13 -7.87
N LYS A 114 2.93 6.99 -6.89
CA LYS A 114 4.25 7.02 -6.24
C LYS A 114 4.63 5.70 -5.60
N ARG A 115 3.67 5.02 -4.97
CA ARG A 115 3.90 3.75 -4.29
C ARG A 115 4.18 2.61 -5.26
N ILE A 116 3.41 2.51 -6.34
CA ILE A 116 3.66 1.53 -7.41
C ILE A 116 5.06 1.73 -7.99
N GLN A 117 5.43 2.99 -8.24
CA GLN A 117 6.74 3.32 -8.75
C GLN A 117 7.86 2.89 -7.80
N LEU A 118 7.73 3.15 -6.50
CA LEU A 118 8.71 2.73 -5.49
C LEU A 118 8.87 1.20 -5.43
N ILE A 119 7.77 0.45 -5.54
CA ILE A 119 7.79 -1.02 -5.58
C ILE A 119 8.51 -1.52 -6.83
N VAL A 120 8.17 -0.97 -8.01
CA VAL A 120 8.79 -1.34 -9.28
C VAL A 120 10.27 -1.00 -9.29
N GLU A 121 10.65 0.17 -8.78
CA GLU A 121 12.05 0.58 -8.63
C GLU A 121 12.82 -0.36 -7.71
N TYR A 122 12.23 -0.75 -6.57
CA TYR A 122 12.83 -1.74 -5.67
C TYR A 122 13.04 -3.10 -6.38
N MET A 123 12.03 -3.63 -7.06
CA MET A 123 12.16 -4.87 -7.84
C MET A 123 13.23 -4.74 -8.94
N ALA A 124 13.32 -3.58 -9.59
CA ALA A 124 14.28 -3.33 -10.65
C ALA A 124 15.74 -3.41 -10.17
N THR A 125 16.00 -3.16 -8.88
CA THR A 125 17.33 -3.37 -8.30
C THR A 125 17.74 -4.84 -8.27
N HIS A 126 16.80 -5.78 -8.37
CA HIS A 126 17.05 -7.23 -8.32
C HIS A 126 16.97 -7.88 -9.71
N VAL A 127 16.01 -7.48 -10.55
CA VAL A 127 15.72 -8.16 -11.82
C VAL A 127 15.88 -7.27 -13.07
N GLY A 128 16.20 -5.99 -12.89
CA GLY A 128 16.23 -4.99 -13.96
C GLY A 128 14.83 -4.41 -14.25
N GLN A 129 14.79 -3.22 -14.87
CA GLN A 129 13.55 -2.44 -15.07
C GLN A 129 12.47 -3.18 -15.90
N GLU A 130 12.88 -3.83 -16.98
CA GLU A 130 11.94 -4.55 -17.87
C GLU A 130 11.26 -5.72 -17.15
N LYS A 131 12.04 -6.54 -16.45
CA LYS A 131 11.51 -7.69 -15.69
C LYS A 131 10.77 -7.27 -14.43
N ALA A 132 11.12 -6.15 -13.81
CA ALA A 132 10.41 -5.64 -12.64
C ALA A 132 8.95 -5.32 -12.96
N LEU A 133 8.69 -4.69 -14.12
CA LEU A 133 7.33 -4.50 -14.60
C LEU A 133 6.65 -5.84 -14.87
N GLU A 134 7.33 -6.80 -15.51
CA GLU A 134 6.77 -8.13 -15.77
C GLU A 134 6.39 -8.89 -14.48
N TYR A 135 7.19 -8.76 -13.43
CA TYR A 135 6.95 -9.40 -12.13
C TYR A 135 5.79 -8.71 -11.41
N TYR A 136 5.73 -7.38 -11.48
CA TYR A 136 4.58 -6.61 -11.03
C TYR A 136 3.30 -7.03 -11.80
N TYR A 137 3.38 -7.23 -13.12
CA TYR A 137 2.29 -7.79 -13.95
C TYR A 137 1.83 -9.16 -13.48
N ALA A 138 2.78 -10.05 -13.15
CA ALA A 138 2.47 -11.40 -12.69
C ALA A 138 1.73 -11.42 -11.33
N MET A 139 1.92 -10.40 -10.49
CA MET A 139 1.22 -10.27 -9.20
C MET A 139 -0.19 -9.73 -9.34
N TRP A 140 -0.39 -8.75 -10.22
CA TRP A 140 -1.59 -7.90 -10.18
C TRP A 140 -2.51 -8.04 -11.38
N GLY A 141 -2.08 -8.73 -12.44
CA GLY A 141 -2.78 -8.81 -13.70
C GLY A 141 -2.71 -7.52 -14.52
N SER A 142 -3.09 -7.60 -15.80
CA SER A 142 -2.92 -6.51 -16.78
C SER A 142 -3.75 -5.27 -16.45
N VAL A 143 -5.01 -5.43 -16.01
CA VAL A 143 -5.97 -4.34 -15.79
C VAL A 143 -5.50 -3.31 -14.75
N ALA A 144 -4.80 -3.77 -13.70
CA ALA A 144 -4.25 -2.91 -12.67
C ALA A 144 -3.13 -2.01 -13.21
N ILE A 145 -2.31 -2.54 -14.13
CA ILE A 145 -1.12 -1.85 -14.62
C ILE A 145 -1.44 -0.97 -15.83
N ASP A 146 -2.38 -1.36 -16.67
CA ASP A 146 -2.81 -0.53 -17.80
C ASP A 146 -3.36 0.82 -17.30
N LYS A 147 -4.07 0.82 -16.16
CA LYS A 147 -4.49 2.06 -15.49
C LYS A 147 -3.31 2.86 -14.92
N PHE A 148 -2.28 2.20 -14.39
CA PHE A 148 -1.08 2.86 -13.87
C PHE A 148 -0.24 3.49 -14.99
N LEU A 149 -0.02 2.77 -16.09
CA LEU A 149 0.75 3.24 -17.24
C LEU A 149 0.05 4.38 -17.98
N ALA A 150 -1.28 4.41 -18.00
CA ALA A 150 -2.06 5.51 -18.59
C ALA A 150 -1.91 6.85 -17.85
N LEU A 151 -1.25 6.87 -16.68
CA LEU A 151 -1.03 8.05 -15.84
C LEU A 151 0.42 8.55 -15.85
N ARG A 152 1.33 7.84 -16.55
CA ARG A 152 2.69 8.31 -16.84
C ARG A 152 2.71 9.17 -18.09
#